data_AF-A0A9X4EQ02-F1
#
_entry.id   AF-A0A9X4EQ02-F1
#
_cell.length_a   1.000
_cell.length_b   1.000
_cell.length_c   1.000
_cell.angle_alpha   90.00
_cell.angle_beta   90.00
_cell.angle_gamma   90.00
#
_symmetry.space_group_name_H-M   'P 1'
#
loop_
_entity.id
_entity.type
_entity.pdbx_description
1 polymer ?
#
loop_
_entity_poly.entity_id
_entity_poly.type
_entity_poly.pdbx_seq_one_letter_code
_entity_poly.pdbx_strand_id
1 'polypeptide(L)' 'MKKSILNLGKVLNKTDQKQINGGIARGCTQDGVMCCESTSWGNLCAPGRCDRFGCIWY' A
#
# COMPACT_ATOMS: atom_id res chain seq x y z
N MET A 1 -13.00 6.67 39.93
CA MET A 1 -13.78 6.74 38.66
C MET A 1 -13.19 5.76 37.67
N LYS A 2 -13.90 4.66 37.35
CA LYS A 2 -13.41 3.66 36.39
C LYS A 2 -13.44 4.28 35.00
N LYS A 3 -12.27 4.53 34.41
CA LYS A 3 -12.17 4.95 33.01
C LYS A 3 -12.44 3.71 32.14
N SER A 4 -13.68 3.54 31.68
CA SER A 4 -13.97 2.60 30.60
C SER A 4 -13.28 3.13 29.35
N ILE A 5 -12.14 2.54 28.98
CA ILE A 5 -11.63 2.63 27.62
C ILE A 5 -12.73 2.04 26.75
N LEU A 6 -13.43 2.92 26.03
CA LEU A 6 -14.47 2.55 25.09
C LEU A 6 -13.91 1.46 24.16
N ASN A 7 -14.42 0.22 24.28
CA ASN A 7 -14.24 -0.83 23.29
C ASN A 7 -15.08 -0.50 22.05
N LEU A 8 -14.68 0.56 21.33
CA LEU A 8 -15.25 0.96 20.06
C LEU A 8 -14.73 0.03 18.98
N GLY A 9 -15.34 -1.14 18.84
CA GLY A 9 -15.18 -1.97 17.65
C GLY A 9 -15.11 -3.47 17.91
N LYS A 10 -15.58 -4.22 16.91
CA LYS A 10 -15.47 -5.67 16.80
C LYS A 10 -14.00 -6.08 16.93
N VAL A 11 -13.69 -7.06 17.77
CA VAL A 11 -12.34 -7.64 17.87
C VAL A 11 -11.98 -8.22 16.51
N LEU A 12 -11.07 -7.56 15.79
CA LEU A 12 -10.59 -8.03 14.50
C LEU A 12 -9.75 -9.28 14.72
N ASN A 13 -10.24 -10.42 14.24
CA ASN A 13 -9.46 -11.65 14.23
C ASN A 13 -8.28 -11.53 13.24
N LYS A 14 -7.33 -12.46 13.30
CA LYS A 14 -6.14 -12.44 12.41
C LYS A 14 -6.51 -12.47 10.92
N THR A 15 -7.66 -13.01 10.56
CA THR A 15 -8.18 -13.05 9.18
C THR A 15 -8.68 -11.67 8.75
N ASP A 16 -9.43 -10.99 9.61
CA ASP A 16 -9.95 -9.64 9.35
C ASP A 16 -8.81 -8.62 9.28
N GLN A 17 -7.77 -8.75 10.12
CA GLN A 17 -6.59 -7.89 10.06
C GLN A 17 -5.84 -7.99 8.72
N LYS A 18 -5.83 -9.17 8.08
CA LYS A 18 -5.24 -9.33 6.74
C LYS A 18 -6.05 -8.65 5.64
N GLN A 19 -7.35 -8.41 5.85
CA GLN A 19 -8.19 -7.69 4.91
C GLN A 19 -8.03 -6.17 5.04
N ILE A 20 -7.54 -5.69 6.17
CA ILE A 20 -7.19 -4.27 6.37
C ILE A 20 -5.84 -4.02 5.69
N ASN A 21 -5.85 -3.96 4.35
CA ASN A 21 -4.74 -3.44 3.57
C ASN A 21 -4.77 -1.92 3.66
N GLY A 22 -4.11 -1.38 4.68
CA GLY A 22 -3.98 0.05 4.90
C GLY A 22 -3.20 0.71 3.77
N GLY A 23 -3.88 1.61 3.06
CA GLY A 23 -3.30 2.54 2.10
C GLY A 23 -3.34 2.05 0.66
N ILE A 24 -3.78 2.94 -0.25
CA ILE A 24 -3.53 2.81 -1.68
C ILE A 24 -2.01 2.90 -1.86
N ALA A 25 -1.30 1.81 -1.65
CA ALA A 25 0.01 1.67 -2.25
C ALA A 25 -0.28 1.62 -3.75
N ARG A 26 0.09 2.69 -4.48
CA ARG A 26 0.26 2.56 -5.92
C ARG A 26 1.37 1.55 -6.08
N GLY A 27 0.97 0.28 -6.25
CA GLY A 27 1.88 -0.82 -6.37
C GLY A 27 2.78 -0.53 -7.55
N CYS A 28 4.05 -0.30 -7.26
CA CYS A 28 5.06 -0.26 -8.29
C CYS A 28 5.84 -1.58 -8.23
N THR A 29 6.34 -2.01 -9.37
CA THR A 29 7.19 -3.19 -9.51
C THR A 29 8.58 -2.72 -9.91
N GLN A 30 9.61 -3.14 -9.17
CA GLN A 30 11.00 -2.86 -9.53
C GLN A 30 11.54 -4.01 -10.39
N ASP A 31 12.05 -3.69 -11.58
CA ASP A 31 12.80 -4.61 -12.44
C ASP A 31 14.19 -4.03 -12.76
N GLY A 32 15.18 -4.40 -11.95
CA GLY A 32 16.52 -3.81 -12.04
C GLY A 32 16.50 -2.30 -11.78
N VAL A 33 16.91 -1.51 -12.79
CA VAL A 33 16.88 -0.03 -12.76
C VAL A 33 15.54 0.56 -13.21
N MET A 34 14.62 -0.28 -13.68
CA MET A 34 13.30 0.14 -14.15
C MET A 34 12.31 0.10 -12.99
N CYS A 35 11.53 1.15 -12.84
CA CYS A 35 10.32 1.14 -12.05
C CYS A 35 9.11 1.01 -12.97
N CYS A 36 8.17 0.15 -12.61
CA CYS A 36 6.95 -0.10 -13.35
C CYS A 36 5.73 0.29 -12.51
N GLU A 37 4.82 1.10 -13.05
CA GLU A 37 3.52 1.37 -12.42
C GLU A 37 2.36 1.10 -13.38
N SER A 38 1.23 0.60 -12.85
CA SER A 38 0.01 0.44 -13.61
C SER A 38 -0.71 1.77 -13.75
N THR A 39 -0.78 2.29 -14.97
CA THR A 39 -1.48 3.52 -15.33
C THR A 39 -2.79 3.18 -16.07
N SER A 40 -3.66 4.18 -16.27
CA SER A 40 -4.90 4.03 -17.05
C SER A 40 -4.68 3.63 -18.51
N TRP A 41 -3.45 3.74 -19.02
CA TRP A 41 -3.08 3.40 -20.40
C TRP A 41 -2.23 2.12 -20.51
N GLY A 42 -2.03 1.40 -19.41
CA GLY A 42 -1.18 0.20 -19.35
C GLY A 42 -0.05 0.33 -18.32
N ASN A 43 0.85 -0.65 -18.32
CA ASN A 43 2.04 -0.62 -17.45
C ASN A 43 3.10 0.30 -18.05
N LEU A 44 3.46 1.36 -17.31
CA LEU A 44 4.57 2.23 -17.65
C LEU A 44 5.81 1.75 -16.90
N CYS A 45 6.83 1.31 -17.64
CA CYS A 45 8.14 0.95 -17.11
C CYS A 45 9.21 1.90 -17.64
N ALA A 46 9.91 2.60 -16.75
CA ALA A 46 10.98 3.53 -17.10
C ALA A 46 12.07 3.55 -16.01
N PRO A 47 13.27 4.11 -16.28
CA PRO A 47 14.30 4.25 -15.26
C PRO A 47 13.77 4.95 -14.01
N GLY A 48 13.90 4.29 -12.86
CA GLY A 48 13.26 4.76 -11.65
C GLY A 48 13.42 3.82 -10.46
N ARG A 49 12.89 4.27 -9.32
CA ARG A 49 12.86 3.50 -8.08
C ARG A 49 11.45 3.44 -7.51
N CYS A 50 11.09 2.27 -7.03
CA CYS A 50 9.91 2.04 -6.23
C CYS A 50 9.99 2.69 -4.84
N ASP A 51 9.00 3.52 -4.51
CA ASP A 51 8.75 4.10 -3.19
C ASP A 51 7.33 3.75 -2.71
N ARG A 52 7.03 4.08 -1.45
CA ARG A 52 5.72 3.97 -0.82
C ARG A 52 4.60 4.67 -1.59
N PHE A 53 4.93 5.67 -2.39
CA PHE A 53 3.99 6.45 -3.18
C PHE A 53 3.87 6.02 -4.66
N GLY A 54 4.70 5.09 -5.12
CA GLY A 54 4.78 4.66 -6.52
C GLY A 54 6.19 4.79 -7.10
N CYS A 55 6.29 5.00 -8.41
CA CYS A 55 7.58 5.17 -9.08
C CYS A 55 8.15 6.58 -8.93
N ILE A 56 9.41 6.67 -8.51
CA ILE A 56 10.24 7.89 -8.57
C ILE A 56 11.14 7.75 -9.80
N TRP A 57 10.90 8.59 -10.80
CA TRP A 57 11.61 8.60 -12.09
C TRP A 57 12.90 9.43 -12.01
N TYR A 58 13.96 9.03 -12.73
CA TYR A 58 15.22 9.78 -12.87
C TYR A 58 15.92 9.55 -14.20
#